data_AF-A0A2P5LIX6-F1
#
_entry.id   AF-A0A2P5LIX6-F1
#
_cell.length_a   1.000
_cell.length_b   1.000
_cell.length_c   1.000
_cell.angle_alpha   90.00
_cell.angle_beta   90.00
_cell.angle_gamma   90.00
#
_symmetry.space_group_name_H-M   'P 1'
#
loop_
_entity.id
_entity.type
_entity.pdbx_description
1 polymer ?
#
loop_
_entity_poly.entity_id
_entity_poly.type
_entity_poly.pdbx_seq_one_letter_code
_entity_poly.pdbx_strand_id
1 'polypeptide(L)'
;MICTFLIDLKPEDLQDPLGQFNHTTADKSSVWELARTINDCLGDKSLDERILNQVFDTYWPQFETKFKAALKDNPPEEVVPPRTEQDILSEILSNTRSLSHRIRELESEAHFKSRNVKEMDFDRKPTMEIIKMLESGKYSESEIAKMLADYDMPESYARELVENTLMNRKLIMRKNNANK
;
A
#
# COMPACT_ATOMS: atom_id res chain seq x y z
N MET A 1 -12.36 8.26 -4.85
CA MET A 1 -11.25 9.14 -5.27
C MET A 1 -11.34 10.43 -4.50
N ILE A 2 -10.22 10.94 -3.97
CA ILE A 2 -10.16 12.23 -3.26
C ILE A 2 -9.05 13.04 -3.94
N CYS A 3 -9.40 14.21 -4.44
CA CYS A 3 -8.48 15.18 -5.02
C CYS A 3 -8.83 16.55 -4.44
N THR A 4 -7.84 17.33 -4.03
CA THR A 4 -8.05 18.69 -3.52
C THR A 4 -7.79 19.70 -4.63
N PHE A 5 -8.62 20.74 -4.73
CA PHE A 5 -8.36 21.86 -5.64
C PHE A 5 -7.90 23.09 -4.84
N LEU A 6 -6.65 23.50 -5.03
CA LEU A 6 -5.99 24.50 -4.21
C LEU A 6 -6.18 25.90 -4.80
N ILE A 7 -6.75 26.79 -4.00
CA ILE A 7 -6.94 28.21 -4.31
C ILE A 7 -6.12 28.99 -3.29
N ASP A 8 -5.17 29.80 -3.75
CA ASP A 8 -4.25 30.59 -2.93
C ASP A 8 -3.46 29.79 -1.87
N LEU A 9 -3.34 28.47 -2.08
CA LEU A 9 -2.58 27.55 -1.24
C LEU A 9 -1.56 26.79 -2.07
N LYS A 10 -0.41 26.53 -1.48
CA LYS A 10 0.56 25.56 -1.98
C LYS A 10 0.32 24.20 -1.34
N PRO A 11 0.71 23.10 -2.01
CA PRO A 11 0.66 21.76 -1.41
C PRO A 11 1.35 21.70 -0.02
N GLU A 12 2.45 22.44 0.14
CA GLU A 12 3.24 22.53 1.38
C GLU A 12 2.45 23.11 2.57
N ASP A 13 1.44 23.94 2.29
CA ASP A 13 0.60 24.57 3.32
C ASP A 13 -0.38 23.58 3.97
N LEU A 14 -0.53 22.38 3.38
CA LEU A 14 -1.43 21.34 3.85
C LEU A 14 -0.72 20.39 4.80
N GLN A 15 -1.36 20.14 5.94
CA GLN A 15 -0.94 19.11 6.90
C GLN A 15 -1.85 17.88 6.81
N ASP A 16 -1.46 16.81 7.48
CA ASP A 16 -2.31 15.64 7.65
C ASP A 16 -3.66 16.01 8.29
N PRO A 17 -4.76 15.36 7.88
CA PRO A 17 -4.85 14.26 6.91
C PRO A 17 -5.05 14.73 5.46
N LEU A 18 -4.89 16.01 5.15
CA LEU A 18 -5.13 16.54 3.80
C LEU A 18 -3.89 16.45 2.91
N GLY A 19 -2.69 16.68 3.47
CA GLY A 19 -1.42 16.64 2.74
C GLY A 19 -1.05 15.27 2.13
N GLN A 20 -1.74 14.20 2.53
CA GLN A 20 -1.57 12.84 1.97
C GLN A 20 -2.36 12.61 0.66
N PHE A 21 -3.20 13.55 0.22
CA PHE A 21 -3.99 13.40 -1.01
C PHE A 21 -3.33 14.03 -2.23
N ASN A 22 -3.82 13.68 -3.42
CA ASN A 22 -3.38 14.32 -4.65
C ASN A 22 -3.91 15.76 -4.72
N HIS A 23 -3.01 16.71 -4.92
CA HIS A 23 -3.31 18.13 -4.98
C HIS A 23 -3.36 18.64 -6.42
N THR A 24 -4.44 19.35 -6.74
CA THR A 24 -4.63 20.05 -8.01
C THR A 24 -4.49 21.54 -7.79
N THR A 25 -3.50 22.14 -8.43
CA THR A 25 -3.29 23.59 -8.47
C THR A 25 -4.09 24.21 -9.61
N ALA A 26 -4.34 25.52 -9.56
CA ALA A 26 -5.19 26.22 -10.54
C ALA A 26 -4.55 26.48 -11.91
N ASP A 27 -3.52 25.71 -12.28
CA ASP A 27 -2.90 25.73 -13.60
C ASP A 27 -3.54 24.72 -14.55
N LYS A 28 -3.44 25.02 -15.86
CA LYS A 28 -4.07 24.22 -16.92
C LYS A 28 -3.66 22.74 -16.87
N SER A 29 -2.37 22.47 -16.65
CA SER A 29 -1.84 21.10 -16.57
C SER A 29 -2.43 20.33 -15.39
N SER A 30 -2.46 20.91 -14.20
CA SER A 30 -2.94 20.24 -13.01
C SER A 30 -4.46 20.00 -13.10
N VAL A 31 -5.23 20.99 -13.57
CA VAL A 31 -6.68 20.83 -13.78
C VAL A 31 -6.98 19.82 -14.90
N TRP A 32 -6.12 19.71 -15.92
CA TRP A 32 -6.21 18.66 -16.92
C TRP A 32 -6.07 17.26 -16.31
N GLU A 33 -5.04 17.04 -15.48
CA GLU A 33 -4.86 15.76 -14.78
C GLU A 33 -6.04 15.45 -13.85
N LEU A 34 -6.61 16.46 -13.18
CA LEU A 34 -7.85 16.28 -12.42
C LEU A 34 -9.01 15.81 -13.31
N ALA A 35 -9.22 16.48 -14.46
CA ALA A 35 -10.29 16.12 -15.39
C ALA A 35 -10.10 14.70 -15.94
N ARG A 36 -8.87 14.31 -16.26
CA ARG A 36 -8.51 12.94 -16.68
C ARG A 36 -8.81 11.93 -15.58
N THR A 37 -8.37 12.19 -14.36
CA THR A 37 -8.60 11.27 -13.23
C THR A 37 -10.10 11.10 -12.94
N ILE A 38 -10.89 12.16 -13.06
CA ILE A 38 -12.35 12.09 -12.98
C ILE A 38 -12.93 11.24 -14.11
N ASN A 39 -12.46 11.44 -15.35
CA ASN A 39 -12.91 10.68 -16.52
C ASN A 39 -12.62 9.19 -16.38
N ASP A 40 -11.44 8.83 -15.86
CA ASP A 40 -11.04 7.43 -15.67
C ASP A 40 -11.92 6.72 -14.64
N CYS A 41 -12.46 7.46 -13.66
CA CYS A 41 -13.41 6.91 -12.68
C CYS A 41 -14.78 6.55 -13.29
N LEU A 42 -15.08 7.00 -14.52
CA LEU A 42 -16.36 6.75 -15.18
C LEU A 42 -16.44 5.38 -15.86
N GLY A 43 -15.34 4.63 -15.97
CA GLY A 43 -15.31 3.28 -16.54
C GLY A 43 -15.88 3.24 -17.96
N ASP A 44 -16.93 2.47 -18.19
CA ASP A 44 -17.59 2.33 -19.50
C ASP A 44 -18.19 3.65 -20.04
N LYS A 45 -18.38 4.65 -19.17
CA LYS A 45 -18.87 5.99 -19.54
C LYS A 45 -17.75 7.02 -19.73
N SER A 46 -16.49 6.60 -19.60
CA SER A 46 -15.34 7.47 -19.84
C SER A 46 -15.30 7.91 -21.29
N LEU A 47 -14.91 9.16 -21.50
CA LEU A 47 -14.64 9.68 -22.84
C LEU A 47 -13.28 9.18 -23.31
N ASP A 48 -13.15 8.97 -24.62
CA ASP A 48 -11.85 8.81 -25.25
C ASP A 48 -10.95 10.02 -24.97
N GLU A 49 -9.68 9.78 -24.68
CA GLU A 49 -8.73 10.81 -24.26
C GLU A 49 -8.62 11.96 -25.28
N ARG A 50 -8.76 11.69 -26.59
CA ARG A 50 -8.73 12.74 -27.62
C ARG A 50 -9.95 13.64 -27.53
N ILE A 51 -11.12 13.05 -27.28
CA ILE A 51 -12.38 13.80 -27.11
C ILE A 51 -12.31 14.62 -25.84
N LEU A 52 -11.87 14.02 -24.73
CA LEU A 52 -11.70 14.72 -23.45
C LEU A 52 -10.77 15.92 -23.61
N ASN A 53 -9.62 15.74 -24.28
CA ASN A 53 -8.65 16.81 -24.50
C ASN A 53 -9.24 17.95 -25.35
N GLN A 54 -9.92 17.61 -26.44
CA GLN A 54 -10.58 18.60 -27.29
C GLN A 54 -11.63 19.41 -26.53
N VAL A 55 -12.47 18.74 -25.74
CA VAL A 55 -13.49 19.39 -24.90
C VAL A 55 -12.82 20.29 -23.86
N PHE A 56 -11.80 19.79 -23.16
CA PHE A 56 -11.06 20.55 -22.16
C PHE A 56 -10.44 21.83 -22.74
N ASP A 57 -9.72 21.71 -23.86
CA ASP A 57 -9.10 22.86 -24.53
C ASP A 57 -10.12 23.90 -24.99
N THR A 58 -11.32 23.45 -25.40
CA THR A 58 -12.40 24.35 -25.84
C THR A 58 -12.98 25.16 -24.66
N TYR A 59 -13.13 24.54 -23.49
CA TYR A 59 -13.74 25.20 -22.33
C TYR A 59 -12.73 25.87 -21.39
N TRP A 60 -11.44 25.54 -21.49
CA TRP A 60 -10.40 26.11 -20.64
C TRP A 60 -10.39 27.65 -20.61
N PRO A 61 -10.45 28.37 -21.75
CA PRO A 61 -10.42 29.85 -21.72
C PRO A 61 -11.59 30.46 -20.96
N GLN A 62 -12.76 29.81 -21.00
CA GLN A 62 -13.96 30.26 -20.29
C GLN A 62 -13.82 30.01 -18.78
N PHE A 63 -13.28 28.85 -18.40
CA PHE A 63 -12.95 28.54 -17.02
C PHE A 63 -11.96 29.55 -16.48
N GLU A 64 -10.83 29.76 -17.16
CA GLU A 64 -9.77 30.65 -16.73
C GLU A 64 -10.26 32.09 -16.54
N THR A 65 -11.10 32.58 -17.46
CA THR A 65 -11.68 33.92 -17.37
C THR A 65 -12.58 34.06 -16.14
N LYS A 66 -13.49 33.11 -15.93
CA LYS A 66 -14.41 33.13 -14.78
C LYS A 66 -13.68 32.92 -13.46
N PHE A 67 -12.67 32.05 -13.44
CA PHE A 67 -11.86 31.78 -12.27
C PHE A 67 -11.07 33.03 -11.84
N LYS A 68 -10.41 33.72 -12.79
CA LYS A 68 -9.72 34.98 -12.50
C LYS A 68 -10.66 36.08 -12.00
N ALA A 69 -11.87 36.15 -12.55
CA ALA A 69 -12.89 37.08 -12.06
C ALA A 69 -13.29 36.74 -10.60
N ALA A 70 -13.54 35.46 -10.30
CA ALA A 70 -13.87 35.02 -8.96
C ALA A 70 -12.77 35.33 -7.94
N LEU A 71 -11.49 35.14 -8.29
CA LEU A 71 -10.37 35.52 -7.42
C LEU A 71 -10.32 37.03 -7.14
N LYS A 72 -10.59 37.84 -8.16
CA LYS A 72 -10.63 39.31 -7.99
C LYS A 72 -11.76 39.76 -7.08
N ASP A 73 -12.91 39.10 -7.18
CA ASP A 73 -14.10 39.43 -6.39
C ASP A 73 -14.01 38.91 -4.95
N ASN A 74 -13.08 37.99 -4.66
CA ASN A 74 -12.87 37.37 -3.35
C ASN A 74 -11.40 37.47 -2.92
N PRO A 75 -10.91 38.68 -2.58
CA PRO A 75 -9.56 38.84 -2.09
C PRO A 75 -9.35 38.10 -0.76
N PRO A 76 -8.15 37.56 -0.48
CA PRO A 76 -7.88 36.86 0.76
C PRO A 76 -8.03 37.82 1.96
N GLU A 77 -8.90 37.46 2.91
CA GLU A 77 -9.15 38.25 4.13
C GLU A 77 -8.05 38.09 5.18
N GLU A 78 -7.36 36.96 5.22
CA GLU A 78 -6.40 36.62 6.26
C GLU A 78 -5.14 35.99 5.68
N VAL A 79 -3.97 36.58 5.97
CA VAL A 79 -2.67 36.01 5.58
C VAL A 79 -2.25 35.03 6.66
N VAL A 80 -2.44 33.75 6.40
CA VAL A 80 -1.95 32.69 7.28
C VAL A 80 -0.42 32.68 7.21
N PRO A 81 0.30 32.74 8.35
CA PRO A 81 1.75 32.67 8.33
C PRO A 81 2.21 31.33 7.74
N PRO A 82 3.26 31.34 6.89
CA PRO A 82 3.78 30.12 6.30
C PRO A 82 4.30 29.18 7.39
N ARG A 83 4.29 27.87 7.11
CA ARG A 83 4.82 26.85 8.02
C ARG A 83 6.27 27.14 8.39
N THR A 84 6.64 26.87 9.64
CA THR A 84 8.01 27.10 10.10
C THR A 84 8.95 26.01 9.58
N GLU A 85 10.22 26.35 9.38
CA GLU A 85 11.24 25.37 8.98
C GLU A 85 11.32 24.18 9.97
N GLN A 86 11.11 24.45 11.26
CA GLN A 86 11.16 23.43 12.30
C GLN A 86 10.00 22.43 12.21
N ASP A 87 8.80 22.89 11.83
CA ASP A 87 7.67 22.00 11.58
C ASP A 87 7.93 21.10 10.37
N ILE A 88 8.47 21.66 9.29
CA ILE A 88 8.81 20.92 8.07
C ILE A 88 9.87 19.86 8.37
N LEU A 89 10.95 20.22 9.07
CA LEU A 89 12.02 19.29 9.43
C LEU A 89 11.54 18.16 10.36
N SER A 90 10.65 18.48 11.31
CA SER A 90 10.08 17.49 12.22
C SER A 90 9.19 16.49 11.47
N GLU A 91 8.42 16.96 10.49
CA GLU A 91 7.60 16.11 9.62
C GLU A 91 8.47 15.20 8.73
N ILE A 92 9.49 15.75 8.06
CA ILE A 92 10.43 14.98 7.23
C ILE A 92 11.10 13.87 8.06
N LEU A 93 11.55 14.19 9.28
CA LEU A 93 12.16 13.21 10.18
C LEU A 93 11.18 12.08 10.55
N SER A 94 9.92 12.43 10.84
CA SER A 94 8.86 11.46 11.13
C SER A 94 8.61 10.54 9.92
N ASN A 95 8.44 11.12 8.73
CA ASN A 95 8.20 10.40 7.49
C ASN A 95 9.37 9.49 7.13
N THR A 96 10.60 9.95 7.29
CA THR A 96 11.82 9.17 7.02
C THR A 96 11.95 7.97 7.96
N ARG A 97 11.62 8.14 9.25
CA ARG A 97 11.59 7.05 10.23
C ARG A 97 10.52 6.02 9.88
N SER A 98 9.31 6.47 9.53
CA SER A 98 8.21 5.61 9.10
C SER A 98 8.57 4.79 7.86
N LEU A 99 9.14 5.44 6.83
CA LEU A 99 9.61 4.77 5.61
C LEU A 99 10.71 3.75 5.91
N SER A 100 11.69 4.11 6.74
CA SER A 100 12.78 3.20 7.13
C SER A 100 12.25 1.95 7.84
N HIS A 101 11.20 2.09 8.66
CA HIS A 101 10.57 0.97 9.32
C HIS A 101 9.87 0.03 8.33
N ARG A 102 9.07 0.60 7.42
CA ARG A 102 8.36 -0.16 6.36
C ARG A 102 9.33 -0.88 5.41
N ILE A 103 10.45 -0.25 5.07
CA ILE A 103 11.49 -0.87 4.23
C ILE A 103 12.07 -2.09 4.95
N ARG A 104 12.40 -2.00 6.24
CA ARG A 104 12.92 -3.14 7.00
C ARG A 104 11.93 -4.30 7.06
N GLU A 105 10.64 -4.01 7.21
CA GLU A 105 9.59 -5.03 7.17
C GLU A 105 9.54 -5.72 5.80
N LEU A 106 9.55 -4.96 4.71
CA LEU A 106 9.57 -5.50 3.35
C LEU A 106 10.83 -6.31 3.05
N GLU A 107 12.00 -5.84 3.50
CA GLU A 107 13.27 -6.57 3.38
C GLU A 107 13.21 -7.89 4.15
N SER A 108 12.68 -7.90 5.36
CA SER A 108 12.46 -9.11 6.14
C SER A 108 11.57 -10.11 5.41
N GLU A 109 10.44 -9.65 4.86
CA GLU A 109 9.53 -10.50 4.07
C GLU A 109 10.18 -11.02 2.78
N ALA A 110 10.95 -10.20 2.08
CA ALA A 110 11.62 -10.57 0.84
C ALA A 110 12.76 -11.57 1.08
N HIS A 111 13.57 -11.35 2.12
CA HIS A 111 14.60 -12.30 2.55
C HIS A 111 14.00 -13.66 2.89
N PHE A 112 12.86 -13.64 3.56
CA PHE A 112 12.13 -14.84 3.92
C PHE A 112 11.57 -15.59 2.69
N LYS A 113 10.89 -14.89 1.77
CA LYS A 113 10.37 -15.49 0.51
C LYS A 113 11.49 -16.04 -0.38
N SER A 114 12.63 -15.33 -0.48
CA SER A 114 13.79 -15.74 -1.28
C SER A 114 14.48 -17.00 -0.73
N ARG A 115 14.49 -17.17 0.60
CA ARG A 115 14.97 -18.38 1.26
C ARG A 115 14.05 -19.57 0.96
N ASN A 116 12.73 -19.39 1.03
CA ASN A 116 11.75 -20.44 0.70
C ASN A 116 11.82 -20.93 -0.76
N VAL A 117 12.18 -20.06 -1.72
CA VAL A 117 12.33 -20.47 -3.14
C VAL A 117 13.62 -21.26 -3.39
N LYS A 118 14.70 -21.01 -2.63
CA LYS A 118 15.98 -21.73 -2.77
C LYS A 118 16.08 -22.97 -1.86
N GLU A 119 15.29 -23.06 -0.80
CA GLU A 119 15.30 -24.16 0.19
C GLU A 119 14.18 -25.20 0.00
N MET A 120 13.54 -25.31 -1.17
CA MET A 120 12.58 -26.41 -1.44
C MET A 120 13.23 -27.81 -1.37
N ASP A 121 14.56 -27.89 -1.31
CA ASP A 121 15.35 -29.12 -1.05
C ASP A 121 15.76 -29.27 0.44
N PHE A 122 15.77 -28.19 1.22
CA PHE A 122 16.09 -28.19 2.66
C PHE A 122 14.87 -28.59 3.51
N ASP A 123 13.66 -28.51 2.95
CA ASP A 123 12.37 -28.69 3.63
C ASP A 123 11.99 -30.16 3.95
N ARG A 124 12.69 -31.14 3.35
CA ARG A 124 12.36 -32.56 3.59
C ARG A 124 12.69 -33.05 5.00
N LYS A 125 13.77 -32.53 5.60
CA LYS A 125 14.20 -32.98 6.94
C LYS A 125 13.30 -32.43 8.06
N PRO A 126 13.04 -31.10 8.13
CA PRO A 126 12.14 -30.54 9.14
C PRO A 126 10.70 -31.06 8.99
N THR A 127 10.19 -31.19 7.75
CA THR A 127 8.84 -31.72 7.51
C THR A 127 8.70 -33.17 7.99
N MET A 128 9.71 -34.03 7.75
CA MET A 128 9.70 -35.41 8.26
C MET A 128 9.80 -35.46 9.79
N GLU A 129 10.51 -34.53 10.40
CA GLU A 129 10.65 -34.42 11.85
C GLU A 129 9.36 -33.93 12.51
N ILE A 130 8.69 -32.94 11.92
CA ILE A 130 7.35 -32.49 12.29
C ILE A 130 6.35 -33.64 12.19
N ILE A 131 6.37 -34.41 11.11
CA ILE A 131 5.49 -35.58 10.95
C ILE A 131 5.74 -36.61 12.04
N LYS A 132 7.00 -36.93 12.36
CA LYS A 132 7.35 -37.86 13.45
C LYS A 132 6.90 -37.35 14.83
N MET A 133 7.06 -36.06 15.09
CA MET A 133 6.63 -35.44 16.35
C MET A 133 5.11 -35.46 16.48
N LEU A 134 4.38 -35.15 15.41
CA LEU A 134 2.92 -35.27 15.36
C LEU A 134 2.44 -36.72 15.53
N GLU A 135 3.14 -37.69 14.92
CA GLU A 135 2.81 -39.12 15.05
C GLU A 135 3.11 -39.70 16.43
N SER A 136 4.07 -39.10 17.14
CA SER A 136 4.36 -39.50 18.52
C SER A 136 3.21 -39.17 19.49
N GLY A 137 2.33 -38.22 19.13
CA GLY A 137 1.22 -37.75 19.96
C GLY A 137 1.63 -37.02 21.25
N LYS A 138 2.92 -36.73 21.42
CA LYS A 138 3.50 -36.18 22.65
C LYS A 138 3.53 -34.65 22.70
N TYR A 139 3.37 -34.00 21.56
CA TYR A 139 3.55 -32.55 21.40
C TYR A 139 2.34 -31.95 20.70
N SER A 140 1.86 -30.80 21.20
CA SER A 140 0.86 -29.98 20.53
C SER A 140 1.47 -29.18 19.38
N GLU A 141 0.63 -28.74 18.44
CA GLU A 141 1.03 -27.94 17.27
C GLU A 141 1.79 -26.66 17.68
N SER A 142 1.37 -26.03 18.78
CA SER A 142 2.03 -24.86 19.39
C SER A 142 3.41 -25.18 19.96
N GLU A 143 3.58 -26.34 20.58
CA GLU A 143 4.87 -26.76 21.16
C GLU A 143 5.87 -27.12 20.08
N ILE A 144 5.42 -27.78 19.00
CA ILE A 144 6.24 -28.09 17.84
C ILE A 144 6.71 -26.80 17.17
N ALA A 145 5.82 -25.82 16.97
CA ALA A 145 6.20 -24.52 16.40
C ALA A 145 7.25 -23.77 17.24
N LYS A 146 7.15 -23.84 18.59
CA LYS A 146 8.15 -23.23 19.47
C LYS A 146 9.50 -23.95 19.44
N MET A 147 9.51 -25.27 19.39
CA MET A 147 10.76 -26.05 19.31
C MET A 147 11.48 -25.88 17.96
N LEU A 148 10.74 -25.52 16.91
CA LEU A 148 11.31 -25.18 15.60
C LEU A 148 11.88 -23.77 15.54
N ALA A 149 11.45 -22.86 16.42
CA ALA A 149 12.01 -21.51 16.49
C ALA A 149 13.50 -21.51 16.91
N ASP A 150 13.97 -22.57 17.58
CA ASP A 150 15.38 -22.79 17.94
C ASP A 150 16.30 -23.03 16.72
N TYR A 151 15.74 -23.23 15.52
CA TYR A 151 16.47 -23.40 14.25
C TYR A 151 16.73 -22.09 13.49
N ASP A 152 16.86 -20.96 14.19
CA ASP A 152 17.04 -19.62 13.59
C ASP A 152 15.87 -19.25 12.65
N MET A 153 14.67 -19.66 13.06
CA MET A 153 13.43 -19.57 12.29
C MET A 153 12.42 -18.65 13.00
N PRO A 154 11.84 -17.63 12.33
CA PRO A 154 10.78 -16.82 12.92
C PRO A 154 9.56 -17.65 13.37
N GLU A 155 8.98 -17.34 14.53
CA GLU A 155 7.86 -18.09 15.11
C GLU A 155 6.63 -18.10 14.18
N SER A 156 6.40 -17.03 13.42
CA SER A 156 5.32 -16.96 12.41
C SER A 156 5.47 -18.02 11.32
N TYR A 157 6.70 -18.29 10.88
CA TYR A 157 6.97 -19.32 9.88
C TYR A 157 6.88 -20.73 10.43
N ALA A 158 7.40 -20.94 11.65
CA ALA A 158 7.27 -22.24 12.30
C ALA A 158 5.80 -22.66 12.44
N ARG A 159 4.91 -21.71 12.75
CA ARG A 159 3.45 -21.93 12.74
C ARG A 159 2.92 -22.23 11.34
N GLU A 160 3.27 -21.42 10.34
CA GLU A 160 2.83 -21.61 8.95
C GLU A 160 3.27 -22.98 8.39
N LEU A 161 4.49 -23.42 8.68
CA LEU A 161 5.03 -24.71 8.26
C LEU A 161 4.27 -25.88 8.88
N VAL A 162 3.94 -25.78 10.18
CA VAL A 162 3.12 -26.78 10.88
C VAL A 162 1.70 -26.82 10.27
N GLU A 163 1.07 -25.67 10.04
CA GLU A 163 -0.26 -25.58 9.43
C GLU A 163 -0.31 -26.18 8.02
N ASN A 164 0.64 -25.81 7.16
CA ASN A 164 0.74 -26.31 5.80
C ASN A 164 0.98 -27.83 5.77
N THR A 165 1.82 -28.35 6.67
CA THR A 165 2.08 -29.79 6.81
C THR A 165 0.81 -30.55 7.21
N LEU A 166 0.06 -30.01 8.18
CA LEU A 166 -1.22 -30.58 8.61
C LEU A 166 -2.28 -30.56 7.52
N MET A 167 -2.37 -29.45 6.77
CA MET A 167 -3.33 -29.28 5.68
C MET A 167 -3.07 -30.28 4.55
N ASN A 168 -1.81 -30.41 4.14
CA ASN A 168 -1.39 -31.39 3.14
C ASN A 168 -1.65 -32.83 3.60
N ARG A 169 -1.39 -33.16 4.87
CA ARG A 169 -1.71 -34.49 5.44
C ARG A 169 -3.21 -34.78 5.40
N LYS A 170 -4.06 -33.83 5.80
CA LYS A 170 -5.53 -33.96 5.74
C LYS A 170 -6.02 -34.19 4.31
N LEU A 171 -5.43 -33.50 3.33
CA LEU A 171 -5.74 -33.67 1.90
C LEU A 171 -5.37 -35.06 1.38
N ILE A 172 -4.19 -35.58 1.76
CA ILE A 172 -3.73 -36.93 1.38
C ILE A 172 -4.64 -38.01 1.98
N MET A 173 -4.98 -37.90 3.26
CA MET A 173 -5.88 -38.86 3.94
C MET A 173 -7.29 -38.86 3.32
N ARG A 174 -7.81 -37.68 2.93
CA ARG A 174 -9.10 -37.57 2.22
C ARG A 174 -9.06 -38.22 0.83
N LYS A 175 -7.99 -38.02 0.07
CA LYS A 175 -7.82 -38.67 -1.25
C LYS A 175 -7.73 -40.20 -1.16
N ASN A 176 -7.02 -40.72 -0.16
CA ASN A 176 -6.90 -42.17 0.04
C ASN A 176 -8.21 -42.85 0.47
N ASN A 177 -9.08 -42.13 1.18
CA ASN A 177 -10.41 -42.64 1.55
C ASN A 177 -11.46 -42.49 0.44
N ALA A 178 -11.25 -41.61 -0.54
CA ALA A 178 -12.15 -41.45 -1.69
C ALA A 178 -11.87 -42.44 -2.84
N ASN A 179 -10.71 -43.08 -2.84
CA ASN A 179 -10.28 -44.09 -3.81
C ASN A 179 -10.42 -45.55 -3.30
N LYS A 180 -11.17 -45.74 -2.21
CA LYS A 180 -11.50 -47.05 -1.61
C LYS A 180 -13.02 -47.23 -1.65
#